data_AF-A0A357M2W4-F1
#
_entry.id   AF-A0A357M2W4-F1
#
_cell.length_a   1.000
_cell.length_b   1.000
_cell.length_c   1.000
_cell.angle_alpha   90.00
_cell.angle_beta   90.00
_cell.angle_gamma   90.00
#
_symmetry.space_group_name_H-M   'P 1'
#
loop_
_entity.id
_entity.type
_entity.pdbx_description
1 polymer ?
#
loop_
_entity_poly.entity_id
_entity_poly.type
_entity_poly.pdbx_seq_one_letter_code
_entity_poly.pdbx_strand_id
1 'polypeptide(L)'
;MMDLKFAPSFSVIALNAQRSLHMTTVKKVSLRCMAAAVILELYLEGCFTQSENKLTLSKAGFDQAHSTLYRETVLQPLLHKHAEVKDDLNWWVKKASMLSNKQLKKFETAISDYLKAMDLLEDIPSLLGSDMYFDTAEVEVRAYRSNMEAYSSITENIRAEILEEGSVTDEVICMLWLLRECGCMHDFFSLNEIEKVNIKLHDLYQSNLWAKVLFPIQIRHGIELGIKRFLELKTKFAKTFIGSSINLIFPALERSRAVFIETESWFDNSNQRLDAVITRLVSYGHEVKVMERGSIATLKIDNLLYDAIPHFVMMKVPIQGVRLVPKRPL
;
A
#
# COMPACT_ATOMS: atom_id res chain seq x y z
N MET A 1 6.94 9.72 -18.73
CA MET A 1 6.54 8.60 -17.86
C MET A 1 7.79 7.80 -17.56
N MET A 2 8.08 7.56 -16.28
CA MET A 2 9.09 6.58 -15.90
C MET A 2 8.53 5.20 -16.26
N ASP A 3 9.22 4.45 -17.12
CA ASP A 3 8.83 3.09 -17.48
C ASP A 3 9.22 2.16 -16.33
N LEU A 4 8.38 2.15 -15.29
CA LEU A 4 8.58 1.36 -14.08
C LEU A 4 8.04 -0.05 -14.28
N LYS A 5 8.85 -1.03 -13.90
CA LYS A 5 8.42 -2.43 -13.86
C LYS A 5 7.27 -2.60 -12.86
N PHE A 6 6.41 -3.59 -13.12
CA PHE A 6 5.16 -3.81 -12.39
C PHE A 6 5.30 -3.91 -10.85
N ALA A 7 6.26 -4.69 -10.35
CA ALA A 7 6.45 -4.89 -8.92
C ALA A 7 7.03 -3.64 -8.22
N PRO A 8 8.04 -2.92 -8.77
CA PRO A 8 8.38 -1.58 -8.33
C PRO A 8 7.20 -0.61 -8.32
N SER A 9 6.38 -0.57 -9.37
CA SER A 9 5.18 0.29 -9.44
C SER A 9 4.20 0.01 -8.29
N PHE A 10 3.87 -1.26 -8.05
CA PHE A 10 3.03 -1.63 -6.90
C PHE A 10 3.71 -1.32 -5.55
N SER A 11 5.04 -1.42 -5.48
CA SER A 11 5.79 -1.17 -4.24
C SER A 11 5.81 0.31 -3.85
N VAL A 12 5.82 1.23 -4.82
CA VAL A 12 5.63 2.67 -4.60
C VAL A 12 4.30 2.93 -3.88
N ILE A 13 3.23 2.21 -4.23
CA ILE A 13 1.95 2.26 -3.52
C ILE A 13 2.04 1.60 -2.14
N ALA A 14 2.51 0.34 -2.11
CA ALA A 14 2.40 -0.51 -0.93
C ALA A 14 3.31 -0.06 0.22
N LEU A 15 4.46 0.55 -0.06
CA LEU A 15 5.38 1.04 0.97
C LEU A 15 5.05 2.44 1.47
N ASN A 16 4.26 3.24 0.73
CA ASN A 16 3.93 4.60 1.13
C ASN A 16 3.34 4.64 2.55
N ALA A 17 3.89 5.53 3.39
CA ALA A 17 3.55 5.72 4.80
C ALA A 17 3.73 4.48 5.71
N GLN A 18 4.38 3.42 5.24
CA GLN A 18 4.74 2.28 6.08
C GLN A 18 5.98 2.58 6.92
N ARG A 19 6.04 2.01 8.13
CA ARG A 19 7.21 2.15 9.00
C ARG A 19 8.44 1.51 8.36
N SER A 20 9.51 2.27 8.15
CA SER A 20 10.74 1.76 7.53
C SER A 20 11.50 0.83 8.49
N LEU A 21 11.63 1.21 9.76
CA LEU A 21 12.43 0.47 10.75
C LEU A 21 11.76 -0.81 11.27
N HIS A 22 10.43 -0.84 11.36
CA HIS A 22 9.69 -1.87 12.11
C HIS A 22 8.77 -2.72 11.23
N MET A 23 8.80 -4.03 11.45
CA MET A 23 7.99 -5.00 10.73
C MET A 23 6.58 -5.14 11.34
N THR A 24 5.68 -4.20 11.03
CA THR A 24 4.27 -4.23 11.46
C THR A 24 3.48 -5.35 10.77
N THR A 25 2.29 -5.66 11.30
CA THR A 25 1.40 -6.66 10.68
C THR A 25 0.96 -6.21 9.29
N VAL A 26 0.65 -4.91 9.12
CA VAL A 26 0.26 -4.37 7.81
C VAL A 26 1.43 -4.33 6.83
N LYS A 27 2.66 -4.03 7.30
CA LYS A 27 3.83 -4.11 6.44
C LYS A 27 4.09 -5.54 5.96
N LYS A 28 3.95 -6.55 6.83
CA LYS A 28 4.07 -7.97 6.42
C LYS A 28 3.09 -8.33 5.33
N VAL A 29 1.84 -7.89 5.46
CA VAL A 29 0.80 -8.13 4.45
C VAL A 29 1.18 -7.49 3.11
N SER A 30 1.66 -6.25 3.15
CA SER A 30 2.09 -5.50 1.96
C SER A 30 3.28 -6.18 1.29
N LEU A 31 4.29 -6.59 2.06
CA LEU A 31 5.47 -7.30 1.54
C LEU A 31 5.13 -8.66 0.92
N ARG A 32 4.14 -9.39 1.46
CA ARG A 32 3.67 -10.64 0.85
C ARG A 32 3.00 -10.41 -0.50
N CYS A 33 2.22 -9.34 -0.62
CA CYS A 33 1.61 -8.94 -1.89
C CYS A 33 2.67 -8.44 -2.88
N MET A 34 3.66 -7.67 -2.42
CA MET A 34 4.79 -7.23 -3.25
C MET A 34 5.62 -8.43 -3.74
N ALA A 35 5.82 -9.46 -2.92
CA ALA A 35 6.48 -10.69 -3.34
C ALA A 35 5.67 -11.44 -4.41
N ALA A 36 4.33 -11.48 -4.28
CA ALA A 36 3.47 -11.99 -5.34
C ALA A 36 3.51 -11.12 -6.61
N ALA A 37 3.64 -9.80 -6.47
CA ALA A 37 3.78 -8.87 -7.60
C ALA A 37 5.03 -9.17 -8.43
N VAL A 38 6.12 -9.64 -7.82
CA VAL A 38 7.31 -10.11 -8.55
C VAL A 38 6.99 -11.29 -9.46
N ILE A 39 6.16 -12.23 -9.02
CA ILE A 39 5.74 -13.36 -9.87
C ILE A 39 4.89 -12.88 -11.05
N LEU A 40 3.95 -11.96 -10.79
CA LEU A 40 3.10 -11.38 -11.83
C LEU A 40 3.92 -10.54 -12.82
N GLU A 41 4.90 -9.78 -12.35
CA GLU A 41 5.85 -9.03 -13.19
C GLU A 41 6.58 -9.97 -14.16
N LEU A 42 7.14 -11.07 -13.67
CA LEU A 42 7.82 -12.06 -14.51
C LEU A 42 6.87 -12.74 -15.51
N TYR A 43 5.61 -12.92 -15.13
CA TYR A 43 4.59 -13.42 -16.03
C TYR A 43 4.28 -12.42 -17.16
N LEU A 44 4.05 -11.15 -16.82
CA LEU A 44 3.78 -10.09 -17.79
C LEU A 44 4.98 -9.84 -18.73
N GLU A 45 6.21 -10.03 -18.24
CA GLU A 45 7.44 -9.97 -19.05
C GLU A 45 7.69 -11.23 -19.89
N GLY A 46 6.81 -12.25 -19.82
CA GLY A 46 6.96 -13.48 -20.61
C GLY A 46 8.13 -14.38 -20.18
N CYS A 47 8.61 -14.24 -18.94
CA CYS A 47 9.75 -15.02 -18.42
C CYS A 47 9.39 -16.50 -18.13
N PHE A 48 8.09 -16.84 -18.08
CA PHE A 48 7.64 -18.22 -17.88
C PHE A 48 7.35 -18.90 -19.21
N THR A 49 7.87 -20.12 -19.39
CA THR A 49 7.43 -20.99 -20.48
C THR A 49 6.12 -21.67 -20.07
N GLN A 50 5.09 -21.53 -20.90
CA GLN A 50 3.76 -22.09 -20.62
C GLN A 50 3.59 -23.45 -21.32
N SER A 51 3.24 -24.49 -20.55
CA SER A 51 2.94 -25.83 -21.08
C SER A 51 1.84 -26.46 -20.23
N GLU A 52 0.72 -26.85 -20.87
CA GLU A 52 -0.38 -27.58 -20.24
C GLU A 52 -0.89 -26.91 -18.95
N ASN A 53 -1.12 -25.59 -19.00
CA ASN A 53 -1.59 -24.78 -17.87
C ASN A 53 -0.61 -24.67 -16.68
N LYS A 54 0.65 -25.10 -16.88
CA LYS A 54 1.74 -24.92 -15.92
C LYS A 54 2.73 -23.89 -16.42
N LEU A 55 3.25 -23.12 -15.47
CA LEU A 55 4.31 -22.14 -15.65
C LEU A 55 5.63 -22.76 -15.23
N THR A 56 6.59 -22.75 -16.15
CA THR A 56 7.93 -23.26 -15.90
C THR A 56 8.94 -22.13 -15.90
N LEU A 57 9.78 -22.10 -14.86
CA LEU A 57 10.86 -21.13 -14.71
C LEU A 57 12.17 -21.88 -14.50
N SER A 58 13.14 -21.64 -15.39
CA SER A 58 14.49 -22.20 -15.31
C SER A 58 15.46 -21.19 -14.70
N LYS A 59 16.34 -21.68 -13.82
CA LYS A 59 17.38 -20.87 -13.19
C LYS A 59 18.40 -20.33 -14.20
N ALA A 60 18.72 -21.11 -15.24
CA ALA A 60 19.72 -20.73 -16.25
C ALA A 60 19.20 -19.68 -17.25
N GLY A 61 17.89 -19.56 -17.42
CA GLY A 61 17.27 -18.54 -18.29
C GLY A 61 17.20 -17.15 -17.68
N PHE A 62 17.44 -17.02 -16.38
CA PHE A 62 17.29 -15.77 -15.63
C PHE A 62 18.58 -14.92 -15.60
N ASP A 63 19.72 -15.47 -16.03
CA ASP A 63 21.02 -15.06 -15.49
C ASP A 63 21.71 -13.82 -16.11
N GLN A 64 21.18 -13.08 -17.11
CA GLN A 64 21.93 -11.91 -17.63
C GLN A 64 21.17 -10.63 -18.00
N ALA A 65 19.88 -10.67 -18.36
CA ALA A 65 19.16 -9.45 -18.83
C ALA A 65 18.06 -8.93 -17.88
N HIS A 66 17.50 -9.80 -17.02
CA HIS A 66 16.30 -9.50 -16.23
C HIS A 66 16.52 -9.60 -14.70
N SER A 67 17.74 -9.89 -14.27
CA SER A 67 18.03 -10.10 -12.85
C SER A 67 18.19 -8.77 -12.11
N THR A 68 17.26 -8.49 -11.22
CA THR A 68 17.39 -7.44 -10.19
C THR A 68 17.44 -8.11 -8.84
N LEU A 69 18.16 -7.51 -7.89
CA LEU A 69 18.33 -8.08 -6.55
C LEU A 69 16.99 -8.36 -5.86
N TYR A 70 15.98 -7.50 -6.04
CA TYR A 70 14.66 -7.73 -5.45
C TYR A 70 13.98 -8.98 -6.03
N ARG A 71 14.10 -9.26 -7.34
CA ARG A 71 13.58 -10.48 -7.95
C ARG A 71 14.29 -11.72 -7.41
N GLU A 72 15.62 -11.67 -7.34
CA GLU A 72 16.42 -12.78 -6.81
C GLU A 72 16.02 -13.14 -5.38
N THR A 73 15.79 -12.15 -4.51
CA THR A 73 15.40 -12.41 -3.12
C THR A 73 14.07 -13.14 -2.98
N VAL A 74 13.16 -13.01 -3.95
CA VAL A 74 11.89 -13.74 -4.02
C VAL A 74 12.06 -15.09 -4.70
N LEU A 75 12.80 -15.15 -5.81
CA LEU A 75 12.93 -16.36 -6.63
C LEU A 75 13.87 -17.42 -6.03
N GLN A 76 14.97 -17.02 -5.40
CA GLN A 76 15.94 -17.96 -4.83
C GLN A 76 15.29 -18.92 -3.81
N PRO A 77 14.45 -18.46 -2.87
CA PRO A 77 13.66 -19.34 -2.01
C PRO A 77 12.72 -20.30 -2.74
N LEU A 78 12.19 -19.93 -3.90
CA LEU A 78 11.20 -20.71 -4.64
C LEU A 78 11.88 -21.77 -5.51
N LEU A 79 13.02 -21.44 -6.12
CA LEU A 79 13.79 -22.34 -6.98
C LEU A 79 14.69 -23.30 -6.18
N HIS A 80 15.11 -22.93 -4.97
CA HIS A 80 15.94 -23.77 -4.09
C HIS A 80 17.12 -24.44 -4.86
N LYS A 81 17.35 -25.75 -4.69
CA LYS A 81 18.38 -26.53 -5.40
C LYS A 81 17.91 -27.04 -6.77
N HIS A 82 16.67 -26.73 -7.17
CA HIS A 82 16.12 -27.21 -8.43
C HIS A 82 16.59 -26.29 -9.57
N ALA A 83 17.00 -26.90 -10.69
CA ALA A 83 17.36 -26.15 -11.89
C ALA A 83 16.13 -25.52 -12.54
N GLU A 84 14.96 -26.13 -12.34
CA GLU A 84 13.71 -25.77 -12.97
C GLU A 84 12.54 -26.18 -12.06
N VAL A 85 11.51 -25.33 -12.01
CA VAL A 85 10.25 -25.60 -11.29
C VAL A 85 9.08 -25.40 -12.25
N LYS A 86 8.18 -26.37 -12.32
CA LYS A 86 6.98 -26.37 -13.16
C LYS A 86 5.74 -26.55 -12.30
N ASP A 87 4.95 -25.48 -12.16
CA ASP A 87 3.70 -25.50 -11.37
C ASP A 87 2.71 -24.44 -11.87
N ASP A 88 1.49 -24.43 -11.35
CA ASP A 88 0.47 -23.44 -11.74
C ASP A 88 0.71 -22.03 -11.14
N LEU A 89 0.01 -21.02 -11.67
CA LEU A 89 0.14 -19.63 -11.19
C LEU A 89 -0.21 -19.50 -9.70
N ASN A 90 -1.23 -20.23 -9.24
CA ASN A 90 -1.68 -20.22 -7.86
C ASN A 90 -0.58 -20.70 -6.91
N TRP A 91 0.18 -21.73 -7.30
CA TRP A 91 1.34 -22.20 -6.57
C TRP A 91 2.42 -21.13 -6.49
N TRP A 92 2.80 -20.53 -7.62
CA TRP A 92 3.86 -19.51 -7.65
C TRP A 92 3.53 -18.31 -6.78
N VAL A 93 2.33 -17.75 -6.95
CA VAL A 93 1.83 -16.62 -6.18
C VAL A 93 1.74 -16.94 -4.69
N LYS A 94 1.17 -18.10 -4.33
CA LYS A 94 1.06 -18.49 -2.91
C LYS A 94 2.44 -18.72 -2.29
N LYS A 95 3.35 -19.39 -2.99
CA LYS A 95 4.71 -19.63 -2.47
C LYS A 95 5.46 -18.34 -2.24
N ALA A 96 5.42 -17.39 -3.18
CA ALA A 96 6.02 -16.07 -2.99
C ALA A 96 5.41 -15.32 -1.80
N SER A 97 4.09 -15.43 -1.59
CA SER A 97 3.42 -14.80 -0.45
C SER A 97 3.69 -15.48 0.91
N MET A 98 4.26 -16.69 0.91
CA MET A 98 4.54 -17.47 2.12
C MET A 98 6.00 -17.36 2.60
N LEU A 99 6.77 -16.43 2.04
CA LEU A 99 8.14 -16.16 2.49
C LEU A 99 8.19 -15.84 3.99
N SER A 100 9.26 -16.33 4.64
CA SER A 100 9.52 -16.07 6.06
C SER A 100 9.83 -14.59 6.32
N ASN A 101 9.65 -14.13 7.56
CA ASN A 101 9.95 -12.72 7.92
C ASN A 101 11.39 -12.31 7.60
N LYS A 102 12.35 -13.25 7.70
CA LYS A 102 13.76 -13.00 7.34
C LYS A 102 13.92 -12.76 5.84
N GLN A 103 13.23 -13.55 5.01
CA GLN A 103 13.22 -13.37 3.56
C GLN A 103 12.49 -12.08 3.17
N LEU A 104 11.32 -11.81 3.76
CA LEU A 104 10.58 -10.57 3.52
C LEU A 104 11.39 -9.32 3.87
N LYS A 105 12.18 -9.34 4.96
CA LYS A 105 13.06 -8.21 5.31
C LYS A 105 14.19 -8.01 4.29
N LYS A 106 14.79 -9.09 3.79
CA LYS A 106 15.79 -9.02 2.72
C LYS A 106 15.19 -8.46 1.43
N PHE A 107 13.99 -8.92 1.08
CA PHE A 107 13.25 -8.43 -0.08
C PHE A 107 12.88 -6.94 0.08
N GLU A 108 12.36 -6.53 1.24
CA GLU A 108 12.07 -5.12 1.55
C GLU A 108 13.32 -4.25 1.35
N THR A 109 14.48 -4.69 1.86
CA THR A 109 15.74 -3.96 1.70
C THR A 109 16.09 -3.83 0.22
N ALA A 110 16.14 -4.96 -0.51
CA ALA A 110 16.49 -4.96 -1.93
C ALA A 110 15.56 -4.10 -2.81
N ILE A 111 14.25 -4.13 -2.57
CA ILE A 111 13.31 -3.33 -3.36
C ILE A 111 13.29 -1.86 -2.95
N SER A 112 13.47 -1.56 -1.66
CA SER A 112 13.55 -0.17 -1.19
C SER A 112 14.84 0.50 -1.66
N ASP A 113 15.98 -0.20 -1.65
CA ASP A 113 17.24 0.30 -2.21
C ASP A 113 17.14 0.54 -3.71
N TYR A 114 16.47 -0.36 -4.44
CA TYR A 114 16.17 -0.18 -5.86
C TYR A 114 15.32 1.08 -6.12
N LEU A 115 14.26 1.29 -5.35
CA LEU A 115 13.40 2.47 -5.50
C LEU A 115 14.09 3.77 -5.07
N LYS A 116 14.91 3.73 -4.01
CA LYS A 116 15.73 4.86 -3.56
C LYS A 116 16.75 5.29 -4.61
N ALA A 117 17.41 4.33 -5.26
CA ALA A 117 18.35 4.61 -6.35
C ALA A 117 17.69 5.26 -7.58
N MET A 118 16.37 5.19 -7.69
CA MET A 118 15.58 5.83 -8.74
C MET A 118 14.87 7.11 -8.27
N ASP A 119 15.15 7.59 -7.05
CA ASP A 119 14.47 8.74 -6.42
C ASP A 119 12.94 8.57 -6.30
N LEU A 120 12.48 7.32 -6.18
CA LEU A 120 11.05 6.96 -6.07
C LEU A 120 10.59 6.70 -4.65
N LEU A 121 11.52 6.50 -3.73
CA LEU A 121 11.25 6.21 -2.33
C LEU A 121 12.35 6.85 -1.48
N GLU A 122 11.97 7.41 -0.35
CA GLU A 122 12.90 7.91 0.65
C GLU A 122 12.43 7.54 2.05
N ASP A 123 13.31 7.72 3.03
CA ASP A 123 13.06 7.40 4.42
C ASP A 123 13.03 8.71 5.24
N ILE A 124 11.86 9.07 5.75
CA ILE A 124 11.62 10.33 6.48
C ILE A 124 11.10 10.05 7.89
N PRO A 125 11.17 11.03 8.80
CA PRO A 125 10.39 10.99 10.03
C PRO A 125 8.92 10.68 9.73
N SER A 126 8.32 9.80 10.51
CA SER A 126 6.90 9.45 10.36
C SER A 126 6.04 10.58 10.90
N LEU A 127 4.90 10.83 10.24
CA LEU A 127 3.87 11.72 10.75
C LEU A 127 3.42 11.32 12.17
N LEU A 128 3.45 10.02 12.50
CA LEU A 128 3.14 9.53 13.84
C LEU A 128 4.16 10.00 14.88
N GLY A 129 5.42 10.19 14.49
CA GLY A 129 6.45 10.76 15.35
C GLY A 129 6.14 12.21 15.74
N SER A 130 5.36 12.94 14.94
CA SER A 130 4.87 14.28 15.26
C SER A 130 3.68 14.30 16.21
N ASP A 131 3.13 13.14 16.57
CA ASP A 131 2.08 13.04 17.58
C ASP A 131 2.63 13.41 18.95
N MET A 132 1.88 14.22 19.69
CA MET A 132 2.25 14.71 21.02
C MET A 132 2.77 13.60 21.96
N TYR A 133 2.19 12.40 21.93
CA TYR A 133 2.62 11.29 22.80
C TYR A 133 3.91 10.61 22.33
N PHE A 134 4.21 10.63 21.03
CA PHE A 134 5.43 10.04 20.49
C PHE A 134 6.61 11.01 20.55
N ASP A 135 6.35 12.28 20.26
CA ASP A 135 7.31 13.38 20.32
C ASP A 135 7.88 13.51 21.75
N THR A 136 7.00 13.49 22.76
CA THR A 136 7.40 13.53 24.18
C THR A 136 8.14 12.29 24.67
N ALA A 137 8.06 11.17 23.95
CA ALA A 137 8.73 9.92 24.31
C ALA A 137 10.08 9.74 23.63
N GLU A 138 10.52 10.69 22.79
CA GLU A 138 11.78 10.65 22.00
C GLU A 138 11.95 9.35 21.19
N VAL A 139 10.85 8.71 20.80
CA VAL A 139 10.89 7.48 20.01
C VAL A 139 11.05 7.84 18.54
N GLU A 140 12.20 7.50 17.94
CA GLU A 140 12.40 7.69 16.51
C GLU A 140 11.47 6.74 15.72
N VAL A 141 10.41 7.31 15.15
CA VAL A 141 9.51 6.60 14.23
C VAL A 141 9.76 7.12 12.83
N ARG A 142 10.24 6.25 11.95
CA ARG A 142 10.47 6.57 10.53
C ARG A 142 9.50 5.86 9.60
N ALA A 143 9.23 6.47 8.46
CA ALA A 143 8.33 5.93 7.44
C ALA A 143 8.90 6.14 6.03
N TYR A 144 8.48 5.29 5.10
CA TYR A 144 8.77 5.52 3.70
C TYR A 144 7.84 6.59 3.13
N ARG A 145 8.42 7.55 2.40
CA ARG A 145 7.69 8.46 1.52
C ARG A 145 7.99 8.09 0.09
N SER A 146 6.94 7.82 -0.67
CA SER A 146 7.04 7.61 -2.10
C SER A 146 7.09 8.95 -2.84
N ASN A 147 7.78 9.00 -3.98
CA ASN A 147 7.78 10.18 -4.84
C ASN A 147 6.35 10.54 -5.25
N MET A 148 5.97 11.81 -5.06
CA MET A 148 4.59 12.28 -5.23
C MET A 148 4.09 12.22 -6.68
N GLU A 149 4.95 12.55 -7.64
CA GLU A 149 4.57 12.52 -9.06
C GLU A 149 4.38 11.09 -9.55
N ALA A 150 5.33 10.20 -9.21
CA ALA A 150 5.22 8.79 -9.55
C ALA A 150 4.03 8.13 -8.87
N TYR A 151 3.83 8.39 -7.56
CA TYR A 151 2.68 7.88 -6.82
C TYR A 151 1.36 8.33 -7.47
N SER A 152 1.19 9.63 -7.70
CA SER A 152 -0.02 10.16 -8.33
C SER A 152 -0.22 9.65 -9.76
N SER A 153 0.83 9.54 -10.57
CA SER A 153 0.72 8.98 -11.92
C SER A 153 0.24 7.54 -11.91
N ILE A 154 0.82 6.68 -11.04
CA ILE A 154 0.42 5.27 -10.96
C ILE A 154 -1.03 5.17 -10.48
N THR A 155 -1.41 5.93 -9.45
CA THR A 155 -2.76 5.84 -8.87
C THR A 155 -3.84 6.37 -9.80
N GLU A 156 -3.59 7.49 -10.48
CA GLU A 156 -4.56 8.04 -11.44
C GLU A 156 -4.69 7.17 -12.68
N ASN A 157 -3.61 6.54 -13.16
CA ASN A 157 -3.69 5.58 -14.27
C ASN A 157 -4.60 4.39 -13.92
N ILE A 158 -4.41 3.79 -12.74
CA ILE A 158 -5.26 2.69 -12.26
C ILE A 158 -6.72 3.15 -12.13
N ARG A 159 -6.94 4.35 -11.58
CA ARG A 159 -8.29 4.90 -11.39
C ARG A 159 -8.99 5.17 -12.72
N ALA A 160 -8.31 5.82 -13.66
CA ALA A 160 -8.85 6.13 -14.98
C ALA A 160 -9.27 4.85 -15.71
N GLU A 161 -8.39 3.86 -15.80
CA GLU A 161 -8.66 2.63 -16.54
C GLU A 161 -9.82 1.80 -15.96
N ILE A 162 -10.07 1.92 -14.66
CA ILE A 162 -11.13 1.18 -13.97
C ILE A 162 -12.45 1.92 -13.92
N LEU A 163 -12.43 3.24 -13.74
CA LEU A 163 -13.63 4.05 -13.60
C LEU A 163 -14.17 4.58 -14.93
N GLU A 164 -13.34 4.62 -15.97
CA GLU A 164 -13.73 5.03 -17.31
C GLU A 164 -14.15 3.84 -18.19
N GLU A 165 -14.85 4.17 -19.28
CA GLU A 165 -15.29 3.18 -20.27
C GLU A 165 -14.11 2.77 -21.15
N GLY A 166 -13.85 1.46 -21.21
CA GLY A 166 -12.70 0.94 -21.96
C GLY A 166 -12.27 -0.46 -21.54
N SER A 167 -11.36 -1.01 -22.33
CA SER A 167 -10.67 -2.27 -22.02
C SER A 167 -9.65 -2.06 -20.90
N VAL A 168 -9.60 -3.00 -19.97
CA VAL A 168 -8.61 -3.02 -18.90
C VAL A 168 -7.45 -3.95 -19.31
N THR A 169 -6.24 -3.43 -19.21
CA THR A 169 -4.96 -4.09 -19.42
C THR A 169 -4.70 -5.16 -18.38
N ASP A 170 -3.90 -6.17 -18.74
CA ASP A 170 -3.51 -7.24 -17.82
C ASP A 170 -2.71 -6.72 -16.62
N GLU A 171 -1.98 -5.60 -16.79
CA GLU A 171 -1.26 -4.93 -15.72
C GLU A 171 -2.22 -4.36 -14.66
N VAL A 172 -3.26 -3.63 -15.08
CA VAL A 172 -4.25 -3.06 -14.16
C VAL A 172 -5.13 -4.16 -13.54
N ILE A 173 -5.41 -5.25 -14.26
CA ILE A 173 -6.05 -6.45 -13.68
C ILE A 173 -5.20 -7.01 -12.52
N CYS A 174 -3.88 -7.16 -12.74
CA CYS A 174 -2.96 -7.60 -11.69
C CYS A 174 -2.92 -6.61 -10.52
N MET A 175 -2.90 -5.30 -10.82
CA MET A 175 -2.85 -4.24 -9.82
C MET A 175 -4.11 -4.21 -8.95
N LEU A 176 -5.30 -4.33 -9.55
CA LEU A 176 -6.56 -4.43 -8.80
C LEU A 176 -6.58 -5.66 -7.89
N TRP A 177 -6.13 -6.81 -8.39
CA TRP A 177 -6.02 -8.00 -7.55
C TRP A 177 -5.08 -7.77 -6.37
N LEU A 178 -3.91 -7.16 -6.59
CA LEU A 178 -2.98 -6.80 -5.52
C LEU A 178 -3.59 -5.81 -4.54
N LEU A 179 -4.31 -4.77 -5.00
CA LEU A 179 -4.98 -3.79 -4.15
C LEU A 179 -6.04 -4.43 -3.24
N ARG A 180 -6.75 -5.43 -3.76
CA ARG A 180 -7.70 -6.25 -2.99
C ARG A 180 -6.96 -7.11 -1.97
N GLU A 181 -5.94 -7.85 -2.41
CA GLU A 181 -5.13 -8.73 -1.56
C GLU A 181 -4.23 -7.98 -0.58
N CYS A 182 -3.94 -6.68 -0.77
CA CYS A 182 -3.20 -5.83 0.16
C CYS A 182 -4.13 -4.94 1.01
N GLY A 183 -5.44 -4.93 0.70
CA GLY A 183 -6.48 -4.25 1.48
C GLY A 183 -6.40 -2.73 1.37
N CYS A 184 -5.89 -2.21 0.26
CA CYS A 184 -5.72 -0.78 0.01
C CYS A 184 -6.82 -0.19 -0.87
N MET A 185 -7.85 -0.95 -1.25
CA MET A 185 -8.95 -0.43 -2.08
C MET A 185 -9.56 0.87 -1.52
N HIS A 186 -9.75 0.94 -0.21
CA HIS A 186 -10.30 2.12 0.48
C HIS A 186 -9.31 3.29 0.62
N ASP A 187 -8.05 3.09 0.28
CA ASP A 187 -7.04 4.16 0.22
C ASP A 187 -7.12 4.89 -1.14
N PHE A 188 -7.66 4.22 -2.18
CA PHE A 188 -7.71 4.73 -3.55
C PHE A 188 -9.09 5.08 -4.06
N PHE A 189 -10.12 4.35 -3.63
CA PHE A 189 -11.47 4.47 -4.15
C PHE A 189 -12.43 4.89 -3.05
N SER A 190 -13.35 5.79 -3.40
CA SER A 190 -14.45 6.15 -2.51
C SER A 190 -15.46 5.03 -2.35
N LEU A 191 -16.39 5.15 -1.40
CA LEU A 191 -17.42 4.12 -1.20
C LEU A 191 -18.27 3.91 -2.46
N ASN A 192 -18.61 4.99 -3.14
CA ASN A 192 -19.37 4.94 -4.40
C ASN A 192 -18.53 4.36 -5.55
N GLU A 193 -17.24 4.69 -5.60
CA GLU A 193 -16.34 4.13 -6.60
C GLU A 193 -16.08 2.64 -6.37
N ILE A 194 -16.00 2.18 -5.12
CA ILE A 194 -15.80 0.77 -4.79
C ILE A 194 -16.94 -0.10 -5.33
N GLU A 195 -18.17 0.39 -5.31
CA GLU A 195 -19.30 -0.32 -5.93
C GLU A 195 -19.07 -0.50 -7.44
N LYS A 196 -18.64 0.56 -8.15
CA LYS A 196 -18.27 0.50 -9.57
C LYS A 196 -17.09 -0.45 -9.82
N VAL A 197 -16.05 -0.39 -8.99
CA VAL A 197 -14.88 -1.28 -9.07
C VAL A 197 -15.31 -2.75 -8.90
N ASN A 198 -16.23 -3.04 -7.98
CA ASN A 198 -16.74 -4.41 -7.79
C ASN A 198 -17.52 -4.92 -9.00
N ILE A 199 -18.32 -4.06 -9.65
CA ILE A 199 -19.01 -4.40 -10.91
C ILE A 199 -17.97 -4.69 -12.00
N LYS A 200 -16.99 -3.79 -12.19
CA LYS A 200 -15.92 -3.97 -13.18
C LYS A 200 -15.12 -5.26 -12.93
N LEU A 201 -14.80 -5.58 -11.67
CA LEU A 201 -14.13 -6.84 -11.29
C LEU A 201 -14.96 -8.07 -11.67
N HIS A 202 -16.28 -8.00 -11.51
CA HIS A 202 -17.18 -9.08 -11.90
C HIS A 202 -17.21 -9.27 -13.42
N ASP A 203 -17.32 -8.18 -14.16
CA ASP A 203 -17.34 -8.22 -15.63
C ASP A 203 -16.01 -8.74 -16.19
N LEU A 204 -14.89 -8.30 -15.61
CA LEU A 204 -13.56 -8.83 -15.95
C LEU A 204 -13.46 -10.32 -15.66
N TYR A 205 -13.97 -10.79 -14.52
CA TYR A 205 -14.00 -12.21 -14.20
C TYR A 205 -14.83 -13.02 -15.21
N GLN A 206 -15.90 -12.46 -15.78
CA GLN A 206 -16.69 -13.17 -16.79
C GLN A 206 -16.05 -13.15 -18.18
N SER A 207 -15.43 -12.04 -18.55
CA SER A 207 -14.99 -11.75 -19.92
C SER A 207 -13.51 -12.03 -20.19
N ASN A 208 -12.63 -11.92 -19.19
CA ASN A 208 -11.18 -12.01 -19.37
C ASN A 208 -10.62 -13.34 -18.78
N LEU A 209 -9.87 -14.09 -19.59
CA LEU A 209 -9.28 -15.38 -19.20
C LEU A 209 -8.24 -15.24 -18.08
N TRP A 210 -7.44 -14.18 -18.11
CA TRP A 210 -6.44 -13.90 -17.08
C TRP A 210 -7.09 -13.59 -15.74
N ALA A 211 -8.13 -12.74 -15.73
CA ALA A 211 -8.92 -12.46 -14.52
C ALA A 211 -9.57 -13.71 -13.93
N LYS A 212 -10.06 -14.65 -14.76
CA LYS A 212 -10.61 -15.94 -14.32
C LYS A 212 -9.60 -16.80 -13.56
N VAL A 213 -8.33 -16.76 -13.96
CA VAL A 213 -7.26 -17.53 -13.31
C VAL A 213 -6.77 -16.81 -12.05
N LEU A 214 -6.58 -15.49 -12.12
CA LEU A 214 -5.95 -14.71 -11.06
C LEU A 214 -6.90 -14.41 -9.88
N PHE A 215 -8.11 -13.94 -10.14
CA PHE A 215 -9.01 -13.44 -9.09
C PHE A 215 -9.42 -14.48 -8.03
N PRO A 216 -9.55 -15.78 -8.34
CA PRO A 216 -9.79 -16.81 -7.33
C PRO A 216 -8.61 -17.06 -6.38
N ILE A 217 -7.39 -16.65 -6.75
CA ILE A 217 -6.21 -16.83 -5.91
C ILE A 217 -6.31 -15.86 -4.72
N GLN A 218 -6.20 -16.41 -3.52
CA GLN A 218 -6.19 -15.65 -2.26
C GLN A 218 -4.87 -15.88 -1.53
N ILE A 219 -4.20 -14.80 -1.15
CA ILE A 219 -2.98 -14.84 -0.33
C ILE A 219 -3.33 -14.99 1.16
N ARG A 220 -4.55 -14.62 1.57
CA ARG A 220 -4.92 -14.40 2.96
C ARG A 220 -5.86 -15.47 3.53
N HIS A 221 -5.32 -16.59 4.03
CA HIS A 221 -6.10 -17.49 4.90
C HIS A 221 -5.69 -17.47 6.39
N GLY A 222 -4.54 -16.90 6.74
CA GLY A 222 -4.05 -16.92 8.14
C GLY A 222 -4.48 -15.74 9.03
N ILE A 223 -4.76 -14.57 8.45
CA ILE A 223 -4.97 -13.32 9.21
C ILE A 223 -6.47 -13.08 9.50
N GLU A 224 -7.35 -13.62 8.66
CA GLU A 224 -8.80 -13.55 8.83
C GLU A 224 -9.26 -14.10 10.19
N LEU A 225 -8.61 -15.14 10.72
CA LEU A 225 -8.91 -15.71 12.04
C LEU A 225 -8.64 -14.77 13.21
N GLY A 226 -7.56 -13.97 13.15
CA GLY A 226 -7.26 -12.97 14.17
C GLY A 226 -8.17 -11.74 14.08
N ILE A 227 -8.59 -11.41 12.86
CA ILE A 227 -9.38 -10.21 12.57
C ILE A 227 -10.89 -10.44 12.78
N LYS A 228 -11.38 -11.69 12.61
CA LYS A 228 -12.78 -12.06 12.92
C LYS A 228 -13.16 -11.66 14.35
N ARG A 229 -12.27 -11.89 15.32
CA ARG A 229 -12.47 -11.48 16.73
C ARG A 229 -12.46 -9.96 16.94
N PHE A 230 -11.73 -9.21 16.12
CA PHE A 230 -11.64 -7.75 16.24
C PHE A 230 -12.82 -7.03 15.57
N LEU A 231 -13.34 -7.58 14.47
CA LEU A 231 -14.44 -7.00 13.69
C LEU A 231 -15.84 -7.36 14.21
N GLU A 232 -15.99 -8.44 14.99
CA GLU A 232 -17.24 -8.74 15.73
C GLU A 232 -17.61 -7.62 16.73
N LEU A 233 -16.64 -6.78 17.14
CA LEU A 233 -16.83 -5.70 18.11
C LEU A 233 -17.34 -4.38 17.51
N LYS A 234 -17.35 -4.18 16.19
CA LYS A 234 -17.90 -2.97 15.54
C LYS A 234 -18.52 -3.29 14.18
N THR A 235 -19.81 -3.60 14.17
CA THR A 235 -20.55 -4.14 13.03
C THR A 235 -21.14 -3.05 12.10
N LYS A 236 -20.66 -3.03 10.86
CA LYS A 236 -21.44 -3.10 9.60
C LYS A 236 -20.45 -3.25 8.44
N PHE A 237 -20.09 -4.48 8.10
CA PHE A 237 -19.21 -4.78 6.96
C PHE A 237 -20.03 -5.32 5.78
N ALA A 238 -19.80 -4.70 4.62
CA ALA A 238 -20.38 -5.06 3.35
C ALA A 238 -19.94 -6.47 2.92
N LYS A 239 -20.90 -7.30 2.54
CA LYS A 239 -20.67 -8.59 1.87
C LYS A 239 -20.35 -8.30 0.40
N THR A 240 -19.20 -8.71 -0.10
CA THR A 240 -18.94 -8.81 -1.55
C THR A 240 -19.38 -10.19 -2.06
N PHE A 241 -19.82 -10.24 -3.33
CA PHE A 241 -20.50 -11.39 -3.93
C PHE A 241 -19.54 -12.49 -4.43
N ILE A 242 -18.23 -12.21 -4.54
CA ILE A 242 -17.21 -13.18 -4.96
C ILE A 242 -16.47 -13.68 -3.72
N GLY A 243 -17.05 -14.68 -3.08
CA GLY A 243 -16.53 -15.28 -1.85
C GLY A 243 -16.69 -14.37 -0.63
N SER A 244 -16.84 -14.98 0.54
CA SER A 244 -16.98 -14.31 1.83
C SER A 244 -15.70 -13.59 2.29
N SER A 245 -15.17 -12.70 1.45
CA SER A 245 -13.99 -11.89 1.74
C SER A 245 -14.45 -10.58 2.35
N ILE A 246 -14.26 -10.44 3.66
CA ILE A 246 -14.47 -9.18 4.36
C ILE A 246 -13.45 -8.20 3.78
N ASN A 247 -13.89 -7.12 3.13
CA ASN A 247 -12.99 -6.02 2.78
C ASN A 247 -12.35 -5.50 4.07
N LEU A 248 -11.10 -5.88 4.28
CA LEU A 248 -10.37 -5.62 5.51
C LEU A 248 -9.97 -4.15 5.53
N ILE A 249 -10.64 -3.34 6.35
CA ILE A 249 -10.31 -1.93 6.62
C ILE A 249 -8.96 -1.80 7.39
N PHE A 250 -8.34 -2.92 7.79
CA PHE A 250 -7.22 -2.94 8.74
C PHE A 250 -5.88 -2.38 8.21
N PRO A 251 -5.44 -2.65 6.96
CA PRO A 251 -4.25 -2.00 6.39
C PRO A 251 -4.35 -0.47 6.34
N ALA A 252 -5.53 0.03 5.95
CA ALA A 252 -5.84 1.46 5.95
C ALA A 252 -5.76 2.07 7.37
N LEU A 253 -6.17 1.34 8.42
CA LEU A 253 -6.17 1.83 9.81
C LEU A 253 -4.76 2.00 10.41
N GLU A 254 -3.74 1.25 9.98
CA GLU A 254 -2.37 1.47 10.47
C GLU A 254 -1.60 2.53 9.66
N ARG A 255 -1.83 2.63 8.33
CA ARG A 255 -1.19 3.66 7.48
C ARG A 255 -1.74 5.06 7.73
N SER A 256 -2.99 5.13 8.19
CA SER A 256 -3.72 6.37 8.36
C SER A 256 -4.24 6.45 9.80
N ARG A 257 -3.34 6.77 10.72
CA ARG A 257 -3.72 7.04 12.11
C ARG A 257 -4.00 8.53 12.26
N ALA A 258 -5.02 8.84 13.05
CA ALA A 258 -5.24 10.20 13.47
C ALA A 258 -4.10 10.63 14.40
N VAL A 259 -3.49 11.77 14.11
CA VAL A 259 -2.35 12.33 14.86
C VAL A 259 -2.77 13.65 15.45
N PHE A 260 -2.44 13.89 16.72
CA PHE A 260 -2.62 15.19 17.35
C PHE A 260 -1.27 15.89 17.45
N ILE A 261 -1.17 17.03 16.76
CA ILE A 261 0.02 17.88 16.78
C ILE A 261 -0.31 19.08 17.64
N GLU A 262 0.39 19.21 18.76
CA GLU A 262 0.25 20.35 19.64
C GLU A 262 0.87 21.62 19.04
N THR A 263 0.30 22.75 19.40
CA THR A 263 0.88 24.06 19.17
C THR A 263 1.58 24.51 20.44
N GLU A 264 2.86 24.87 20.35
CA GLU A 264 3.66 25.36 21.50
C GLU A 264 3.08 26.64 22.13
N SER A 265 2.31 27.39 21.34
CA SER A 265 1.64 28.64 21.74
C SER A 265 0.12 28.50 21.69
N TRP A 266 -0.54 29.34 22.49
CA TRP A 266 -2.01 29.47 22.45
C TRP A 266 -2.41 30.48 21.38
N PHE A 267 -3.27 30.05 20.45
CA PHE A 267 -3.78 30.87 19.36
C PHE A 267 -5.30 30.98 19.42
N ASP A 268 -5.80 32.21 19.29
CA ASP A 268 -7.24 32.49 19.28
C ASP A 268 -7.89 32.02 17.98
N ASN A 269 -7.17 32.10 16.86
CA ASN A 269 -7.68 31.79 15.52
C ASN A 269 -7.27 30.37 15.05
N SER A 270 -8.22 29.62 14.48
CA SER A 270 -7.97 28.29 13.89
C SER A 270 -6.96 28.32 12.74
N ASN A 271 -6.91 29.39 11.95
CA ASN A 271 -5.94 29.51 10.85
C ASN A 271 -4.51 29.65 11.37
N GLN A 272 -4.30 30.41 12.45
CA GLN A 272 -2.97 30.54 13.06
C GLN A 272 -2.49 29.20 13.64
N ARG A 273 -3.39 28.43 14.28
CA ARG A 273 -3.08 27.07 14.74
C ARG A 273 -2.68 26.16 13.58
N LEU A 274 -3.43 26.22 12.49
CA LEU A 274 -3.15 25.44 11.28
C LEU A 274 -1.78 25.79 10.69
N ASP A 275 -1.49 27.09 10.54
CA ASP A 275 -0.22 27.54 9.96
C ASP A 275 0.98 27.17 10.86
N ALA A 276 0.82 27.20 12.19
CA ALA A 276 1.82 26.71 13.14
C ALA A 276 2.09 25.21 12.98
N VAL A 277 1.04 24.40 12.86
CA VAL A 277 1.17 22.94 12.63
C VAL A 277 1.80 22.64 11.27
N ILE A 278 1.42 23.36 10.21
CA ILE A 278 2.05 23.23 8.89
C ILE A 278 3.55 23.54 8.97
N THR A 279 3.92 24.62 9.65
CA THR A 279 5.33 25.01 9.84
C THR A 279 6.11 23.91 10.55
N ARG A 280 5.53 23.33 11.61
CA ARG A 280 6.14 22.21 12.34
C ARG A 280 6.32 20.98 11.45
N LEU A 281 5.30 20.58 10.70
CA LEU A 281 5.37 19.44 9.77
C LEU A 281 6.46 19.61 8.71
N VAL A 282 6.55 20.80 8.11
CA VAL A 282 7.59 21.13 7.13
C VAL A 282 8.98 21.08 7.77
N SER A 283 9.12 21.57 9.01
CA SER A 283 10.39 21.49 9.75
C SER A 283 10.83 20.05 10.04
N TYR A 284 9.89 19.11 10.14
CA TYR A 284 10.15 17.68 10.28
C TYR A 284 10.35 16.95 8.94
N GLY A 285 10.33 17.68 7.83
CA GLY A 285 10.64 17.16 6.49
C GLY A 285 9.43 16.70 5.68
N HIS A 286 8.20 16.91 6.17
CA HIS A 286 6.99 16.60 5.41
C HIS A 286 6.68 17.67 4.36
N GLU A 287 6.17 17.24 3.22
CA GLU A 287 5.60 18.16 2.24
C GLU A 287 4.12 18.35 2.51
N VAL A 288 3.68 19.60 2.65
CA VAL A 288 2.30 19.92 3.00
C VAL A 288 1.71 20.89 2.00
N LYS A 289 0.62 20.49 1.35
CA LYS A 289 -0.19 21.32 0.46
C LYS A 289 -1.59 21.49 1.03
N VAL A 290 -2.02 22.74 1.19
CA VAL A 290 -3.40 23.05 1.61
C VAL A 290 -4.31 22.93 0.39
N MET A 291 -5.27 22.00 0.44
CA MET A 291 -6.22 21.75 -0.64
C MET A 291 -7.44 22.67 -0.49
N GLU A 292 -7.92 22.83 0.73
CA GLU A 292 -9.09 23.65 1.05
C GLU A 292 -8.91 24.27 2.45
N ARG A 293 -9.23 25.57 2.59
CA ARG A 293 -9.28 26.26 3.89
C ARG A 293 -10.72 26.44 4.33
N GLY A 294 -10.95 26.29 5.63
CA GLY A 294 -12.28 26.42 6.25
C GLY A 294 -12.21 26.24 7.76
N SER A 295 -13.35 25.96 8.39
CA SER A 295 -13.40 25.58 9.82
C SER A 295 -12.64 24.27 10.09
N ILE A 296 -12.68 23.35 9.12
CA ILE A 296 -11.83 22.17 9.01
C ILE A 296 -11.11 22.29 7.66
N ALA A 297 -9.79 22.32 7.69
CA ALA A 297 -9.00 22.42 6.46
C ALA A 297 -8.66 21.03 5.94
N THR A 298 -8.55 20.86 4.62
CA THR A 298 -8.02 19.63 4.02
C THR A 298 -6.59 19.85 3.56
N LEU A 299 -5.69 19.00 4.07
CA LEU A 299 -4.26 19.01 3.76
C LEU A 299 -3.91 17.76 2.96
N LYS A 300 -3.07 17.92 1.94
CA LYS A 300 -2.27 16.83 1.38
C LYS A 300 -0.91 16.86 2.09
N ILE A 301 -0.64 15.85 2.90
CA ILE A 301 0.64 15.67 3.59
C ILE A 301 1.32 14.48 2.92
N ASP A 302 2.44 14.74 2.27
CA ASP A 302 3.11 13.82 1.35
C ASP A 302 2.11 13.26 0.30
N ASN A 303 1.84 11.95 0.31
CA ASN A 303 0.90 11.30 -0.60
C ASN A 303 -0.51 11.11 -0.06
N LEU A 304 -0.79 11.54 1.17
CA LEU A 304 -2.05 11.25 1.87
C LEU A 304 -2.85 12.52 2.17
N LEU A 305 -4.17 12.39 2.17
CA LEU A 305 -5.09 13.47 2.51
C LEU A 305 -5.51 13.38 3.98
N TYR A 306 -5.59 14.53 4.64
CA TYR A 306 -6.01 14.68 6.02
C TYR A 306 -6.98 15.85 6.17
N ASP A 307 -8.01 15.65 6.97
CA ASP A 307 -8.78 16.74 7.55
C ASP A 307 -8.08 17.22 8.83
N ALA A 308 -7.76 18.50 8.87
CA ALA A 308 -7.10 19.19 9.96
C ALA A 308 -8.17 19.85 10.84
N ILE A 309 -8.46 19.20 11.97
CA ILE A 309 -9.51 19.62 12.90
C ILE A 309 -8.85 20.35 14.08
N PRO A 310 -9.10 21.65 14.28
CA PRO A 310 -8.66 22.36 15.48
C PRO A 310 -9.20 21.67 16.73
N HIS A 311 -8.32 21.35 17.67
CA HIS A 311 -8.68 20.53 18.83
C HIS A 311 -7.87 20.91 20.07
N PHE A 312 -8.30 20.43 21.23
CA PHE A 312 -7.53 20.52 22.47
C PHE A 312 -7.57 19.18 23.20
N VAL A 313 -6.47 18.83 23.85
CA VAL A 313 -6.38 17.65 24.71
C VAL A 313 -6.33 18.10 26.16
N MET A 314 -7.21 17.54 26.99
CA MET A 314 -7.26 17.85 28.42
C MET A 314 -6.27 16.99 29.17
N MET A 315 -5.22 17.61 29.71
CA MET A 315 -4.30 17.02 30.68
C MET A 315 -4.48 17.73 32.03
N LYS A 316 -3.40 17.97 32.80
CA LYS A 316 -3.46 18.88 33.96
C LYS A 316 -3.76 20.33 33.54
N VAL A 317 -3.33 20.72 32.35
CA VAL A 317 -3.59 22.02 31.69
C VAL A 317 -4.05 21.69 30.26
N PRO A 318 -5.00 22.45 29.66
CA PRO A 318 -5.41 22.23 28.28
C PRO A 318 -4.26 22.49 27.31
N ILE A 319 -3.99 21.52 26.44
CA ILE A 319 -3.01 21.65 25.36
C ILE A 319 -3.77 21.85 24.05
N GLN A 320 -3.47 22.94 23.35
CA GLN A 320 -4.09 23.27 22.08
C GLN A 320 -3.31 22.64 20.91
N GLY A 321 -4.01 22.29 19.84
CA GLY A 321 -3.37 21.76 18.65
C GLY A 321 -4.34 21.49 17.50
N VAL A 322 -3.90 20.63 16.59
CA VAL A 322 -4.68 20.17 15.44
C VAL A 322 -4.67 18.66 15.41
N ARG A 323 -5.86 18.06 15.31
CA ARG A 323 -6.02 16.64 15.05
C ARG A 323 -6.10 16.42 13.54
N LEU A 324 -5.09 15.78 12.98
CA LEU A 324 -5.07 15.31 11.60
C LEU A 324 -5.83 13.99 11.55
N VAL A 325 -6.93 13.95 10.82
CA VAL A 325 -7.73 12.75 10.60
C VAL A 325 -7.61 12.37 9.12
N PRO A 326 -7.23 11.14 8.78
CA PRO A 326 -7.14 10.75 7.37
C PRO A 326 -8.46 10.96 6.63
N LYS A 327 -8.38 11.68 5.51
CA LYS A 327 -9.51 11.91 4.62
C LYS A 327 -9.51 10.81 3.57
N ARG A 328 -10.53 9.96 3.58
CA ARG A 328 -10.74 8.97 2.52
C ARG A 328 -11.43 9.66 1.34
N PRO A 329 -11.22 9.19 0.10
CA PRO A 329 -12.00 9.66 -1.03
C PRO A 329 -13.50 9.49 -0.71
N LEU A 330 -14.28 10.56 -0.86
CA LEU A 330 -15.72 10.60 -0.53
C LEU A 330 -16.59 9.94 -1.60
#